data_AF-A0A7L1NK81-F1
#
_entry.id   AF-A0A7L1NK81-F1
#
_cell.length_a   1.000
_cell.length_b   1.000
_cell.length_c   1.000
_cell.angle_alpha   90.00
_cell.angle_beta   90.00
_cell.angle_gamma   90.00
#
_symmetry.space_group_name_H-M   'P 1'
#
loop_
_entity.id
_entity.type
_entity.pdbx_description
1 polymer ?
#
loop_
_entity_poly.entity_id
_entity_poly.type
_entity_poly.pdbx_seq_one_letter_code
_entity_poly.pdbx_strand_id
1 'polypeptide(L)'
;MLSGVRAGLVSADVLQREQQELRRLERSNKRLEEESRHTETVYRDKFGRRRDLAQERLEEKQKAEAQAKRDEQYARWGKGLAQGRQQQQNVEDAIKEMQKPLARYIDDQELDRMLREQEREGDPMAELIKKRKAKENKEKEKPRYNGPAPPPNRFNIWPGHRWDGVDRSNGFEQQRFARIANRKAVQELAYKWSVEDM
;
A
#
# COMPACT_ATOMS: atom_id res chain seq x y z
N MET A 1 -9.56 -47.22 -15.27
CA MET A 1 -9.72 -48.17 -16.39
C MET A 1 -9.76 -49.57 -15.81
N LEU A 2 -10.77 -50.39 -16.14
CA LEU A 2 -10.84 -51.78 -15.70
C LEU A 2 -9.74 -52.58 -16.42
N SER A 3 -8.91 -53.32 -15.68
CA SER A 3 -7.97 -54.27 -16.26
C SER A 3 -8.76 -55.35 -17.00
N GLY A 4 -8.61 -55.46 -18.32
CA GLY A 4 -9.34 -56.40 -19.17
C GLY A 4 -8.95 -57.88 -18.99
N VAL A 5 -8.64 -58.29 -17.77
CA VAL A 5 -8.26 -59.66 -17.40
C VAL A 5 -9.53 -60.46 -17.09
N ARG A 6 -9.61 -61.71 -17.54
CA ARG A 6 -10.74 -62.59 -17.20
C ARG A 6 -10.75 -62.85 -15.69
N ALA A 7 -11.91 -62.66 -15.05
CA ALA A 7 -12.09 -62.87 -13.62
C ALA A 7 -12.82 -64.20 -13.34
N GLY A 8 -12.37 -64.99 -12.35
CA GLY A 8 -12.98 -66.25 -11.92
C GLY A 8 -11.97 -67.37 -11.61
N LEU A 9 -12.44 -68.61 -11.39
CA LEU A 9 -11.59 -69.82 -11.31
C LEU A 9 -11.09 -70.17 -12.72
N VAL A 10 -9.86 -69.79 -13.03
CA VAL A 10 -9.23 -69.97 -14.34
C VAL A 10 -8.08 -70.97 -14.25
N SER A 11 -7.96 -71.86 -15.24
CA SER A 11 -6.85 -72.83 -15.30
C SER A 11 -5.51 -72.14 -15.54
N ALA A 12 -4.43 -72.75 -15.03
CA ALA A 12 -3.08 -72.19 -15.13
C ALA A 12 -2.64 -71.91 -16.58
N ASP A 13 -3.05 -72.74 -17.54
CA ASP A 13 -2.70 -72.60 -18.96
C ASP A 13 -3.33 -71.35 -19.59
N VAL A 14 -4.55 -70.99 -19.19
CA VAL A 14 -5.25 -69.80 -19.69
C VAL A 14 -4.59 -68.54 -19.13
N LEU A 15 -4.19 -68.55 -17.84
CA LEU A 15 -3.42 -67.46 -17.23
C LEU A 15 -2.06 -67.23 -17.90
N GLN A 16 -1.36 -68.31 -18.27
CA GLN A 16 -0.09 -68.20 -18.99
C GLN A 16 -0.27 -67.61 -20.40
N ARG A 17 -1.32 -68.02 -21.12
CA ARG A 17 -1.63 -67.46 -22.45
C ARG A 17 -1.99 -65.97 -22.36
N GLU A 18 -2.83 -65.60 -21.41
CA GLU A 18 -3.20 -64.18 -21.20
C GLU A 18 -1.98 -63.33 -20.80
N GLN A 19 -1.10 -63.81 -19.92
CA GLN A 19 0.16 -63.11 -19.62
C GLN A 19 1.07 -62.97 -20.83
N GLN A 20 1.15 -63.99 -21.69
CA GLN A 20 1.94 -63.90 -22.92
C GLN A 20 1.35 -62.91 -23.92
N GLU A 21 0.03 -62.84 -24.04
CA GLU A 21 -0.68 -61.87 -24.89
C GLU A 21 -0.52 -60.44 -24.37
N LEU A 22 -0.68 -60.21 -23.07
CA LEU A 22 -0.44 -58.90 -22.44
C LEU A 22 1.01 -58.47 -22.61
N ARG A 23 1.99 -59.37 -22.40
CA ARG A 23 3.40 -59.06 -22.65
C ARG A 23 3.70 -58.76 -24.12
N ARG A 24 2.99 -59.39 -25.07
CA ARG A 24 3.09 -59.06 -26.51
C ARG A 24 2.52 -57.68 -26.80
N LEU A 25 1.33 -57.36 -26.27
CA LEU A 25 0.69 -56.06 -26.41
C LEU A 25 1.50 -54.93 -25.76
N GLU A 26 2.06 -55.17 -24.57
CA GLU A 26 2.98 -54.24 -23.93
C GLU A 26 4.25 -54.04 -24.75
N ARG A 27 4.82 -55.09 -25.35
CA ARG A 27 6.00 -54.96 -26.24
C ARG A 27 5.69 -54.20 -27.52
N SER A 28 4.50 -54.38 -28.10
CA SER A 28 4.10 -53.60 -29.28
C SER A 28 3.77 -52.15 -28.92
N ASN A 29 3.10 -51.92 -27.80
CA ASN A 29 2.78 -50.56 -27.32
C ASN A 29 4.01 -49.81 -26.84
N LYS A 30 5.02 -50.49 -26.27
CA LYS A 30 6.28 -49.85 -25.85
C LYS A 30 6.95 -49.08 -26.98
N ARG A 31 6.95 -49.61 -28.21
CA ARG A 31 7.49 -48.90 -29.39
C ARG A 31 6.70 -47.63 -29.69
N LEU A 32 5.37 -47.71 -29.69
CA LEU A 32 4.48 -46.57 -29.92
C LEU A 32 4.55 -45.53 -28.78
N GLU A 33 4.73 -45.95 -27.53
CA GLU A 33 4.92 -45.07 -26.37
C GLU A 33 6.27 -44.37 -26.41
N GLU A 34 7.36 -45.08 -26.77
CA GLU A 34 8.68 -44.50 -26.96
C GLU A 34 8.68 -43.47 -28.09
N GLU A 35 8.06 -43.78 -29.23
CA GLU A 35 7.88 -42.85 -30.34
C GLU A 35 7.01 -41.63 -29.93
N SER A 36 5.91 -41.86 -29.20
CA SER A 36 5.02 -40.78 -28.75
C SER A 36 5.64 -39.87 -27.68
N ARG A 37 6.57 -40.36 -26.85
CA ARG A 37 7.28 -39.54 -25.86
C ARG A 37 8.19 -38.50 -26.50
N HIS A 38 8.65 -38.76 -27.72
CA HIS A 38 9.53 -37.87 -28.47
C HIS A 38 8.79 -36.97 -29.46
N THR A 39 7.46 -37.09 -29.58
CA THR A 39 6.66 -36.21 -30.45
C THR A 39 6.18 -34.96 -29.71
N GLU A 40 6.52 -33.79 -30.24
CA GLU A 40 6.05 -32.51 -29.70
C GLU A 40 4.55 -32.30 -29.93
N THR A 41 3.84 -31.85 -28.90
CA THR A 41 2.40 -31.56 -29.00
C THR A 41 2.18 -30.25 -29.75
N VAL A 42 1.58 -30.33 -30.95
CA VAL A 42 1.28 -29.16 -31.79
C VAL A 42 -0.11 -28.61 -31.45
N TYR A 43 -0.16 -27.42 -30.86
CA TYR A 43 -1.42 -26.73 -30.59
C TYR A 43 -1.86 -25.94 -31.83
N ARG A 44 -3.16 -25.99 -32.16
CA ARG A 44 -3.75 -25.32 -33.33
C ARG A 44 -4.98 -24.53 -32.96
N ASP A 45 -5.19 -23.44 -33.69
CA ASP A 45 -6.38 -22.60 -33.58
C ASP A 45 -7.64 -23.25 -34.17
N LYS A 46 -8.81 -22.65 -33.87
CA LYS A 46 -10.10 -23.03 -34.48
C LYS A 46 -10.09 -22.99 -36.02
N PHE A 47 -9.13 -22.27 -36.62
CA PHE A 47 -8.92 -22.15 -38.06
C PHE A 47 -7.75 -23.02 -38.59
N GLY A 48 -7.20 -23.93 -37.78
CA GLY A 48 -6.17 -24.91 -38.18
C GLY A 48 -4.72 -24.41 -38.20
N ARG A 49 -4.48 -23.13 -37.91
CA ARG A 49 -3.12 -22.54 -37.84
C ARG A 49 -2.38 -23.05 -36.60
N ARG A 50 -1.06 -23.30 -36.73
CA ARG A 50 -0.19 -23.67 -35.59
C ARG A 50 -0.06 -22.47 -34.64
N ARG A 51 -0.23 -22.70 -33.33
CA ARG A 51 -0.01 -21.70 -32.29
C ARG A 51 1.38 -21.82 -31.71
N ASP A 52 2.08 -20.70 -31.62
CA ASP A 52 3.36 -20.61 -30.94
C ASP A 52 3.14 -20.24 -29.47
N LEU A 53 2.96 -21.26 -28.62
CA LEU A 53 2.68 -21.08 -27.18
C LEU A 53 3.74 -20.24 -26.45
N ALA A 54 4.98 -20.26 -26.92
CA ALA A 54 6.06 -19.47 -26.34
C ALA A 54 5.89 -17.96 -26.63
N GLN A 55 5.45 -17.61 -27.84
CA GLN A 55 5.16 -16.23 -28.23
C GLN A 55 3.88 -15.73 -27.54
N GLU A 56 2.83 -16.53 -27.50
CA GLU A 56 1.56 -16.19 -26.81
C GLU A 56 1.81 -15.89 -25.31
N ARG A 57 2.62 -16.73 -24.63
CA ARG A 57 3.03 -16.48 -23.24
C ARG A 57 3.87 -15.22 -23.06
N LEU A 58 4.75 -14.90 -24.01
CA LEU A 58 5.55 -13.67 -23.95
C LEU A 58 4.67 -12.44 -24.13
N GLU A 59 3.74 -12.47 -25.08
CA GLU A 59 2.78 -11.38 -25.30
C GLU A 59 1.84 -11.19 -24.11
N GLU A 60 1.35 -12.27 -23.51
CA GLU A 60 0.51 -12.23 -22.31
C GLU A 60 1.27 -11.61 -21.13
N LYS A 61 2.53 -11.99 -20.91
CA LYS A 61 3.40 -11.37 -19.91
C LYS A 61 3.60 -9.88 -20.17
N GLN A 62 3.91 -9.48 -21.40
CA GLN A 62 4.06 -8.08 -21.76
C GLN A 62 2.78 -7.26 -21.54
N LYS A 63 1.62 -7.84 -21.89
CA LYS A 63 0.31 -7.22 -21.64
C LYS A 63 0.03 -7.07 -20.15
N ALA A 64 0.32 -8.11 -19.35
CA ALA A 64 0.16 -8.08 -17.90
C ALA A 64 1.08 -7.05 -17.24
N GLU A 65 2.34 -6.96 -17.66
CA GLU A 65 3.27 -5.93 -17.19
C GLU A 65 2.80 -4.51 -17.56
N ALA A 66 2.29 -4.32 -18.78
CA ALA A 66 1.75 -3.03 -19.21
C ALA A 66 0.49 -2.64 -18.42
N GLN A 67 -0.38 -3.61 -18.11
CA GLN A 67 -1.54 -3.40 -17.24
C GLN A 67 -1.11 -3.06 -15.81
N ALA A 68 -0.21 -3.84 -15.21
CA ALA A 68 0.33 -3.58 -13.88
C ALA A 68 0.93 -2.18 -13.77
N LYS A 69 1.73 -1.74 -14.75
CA LYS A 69 2.29 -0.38 -14.79
C LYS A 69 1.22 0.72 -14.88
N ARG A 70 0.10 0.47 -15.57
CA ARG A 70 -1.03 1.41 -15.60
C ARG A 70 -1.76 1.43 -14.28
N ASP A 71 -2.03 0.26 -13.71
CA ASP A 71 -2.70 0.12 -12.43
C ASP A 71 -1.89 0.76 -11.29
N GLU A 72 -0.57 0.64 -11.31
CA GLU A 72 0.33 1.35 -10.40
C GLU A 72 0.24 2.88 -10.55
N GLN A 73 0.16 3.39 -11.79
CA GLN A 73 -0.03 4.82 -12.04
C GLN A 73 -1.37 5.30 -11.52
N TYR A 74 -2.45 4.56 -11.78
CA TYR A 74 -3.78 4.88 -11.25
C TYR A 74 -3.83 4.77 -9.73
N ALA A 75 -3.19 3.78 -9.13
CA ALA A 75 -3.09 3.65 -7.69
C ALA A 75 -2.32 4.83 -7.09
N ARG A 76 -1.26 5.31 -7.75
CA ARG A 76 -0.52 6.50 -7.32
C ARG A 76 -1.35 7.79 -7.45
N TRP A 77 -2.12 7.94 -8.53
CA TRP A 77 -2.97 9.12 -8.75
C TRP A 77 -4.25 9.10 -7.90
N GLY A 78 -4.78 7.93 -7.61
CA GLY A 78 -5.95 7.74 -6.74
C GLY A 78 -5.65 7.97 -5.26
N LYS A 79 -4.38 7.94 -4.87
CA LYS A 79 -3.94 8.29 -3.51
C LYS A 79 -3.87 9.81 -3.34
N GLY A 80 -4.31 10.31 -2.19
CA GLY A 80 -4.22 11.73 -1.86
C GLY A 80 -2.75 12.16 -1.65
N LEU A 81 -2.38 13.36 -2.13
CA LEU A 81 -1.04 13.92 -1.94
C LEU A 81 -0.62 13.98 -0.46
N ALA A 82 -1.56 14.31 0.44
CA ALA A 82 -1.32 14.35 1.88
C ALA A 82 -1.02 12.96 2.46
N GLN A 83 -1.74 11.93 2.00
CA GLN A 83 -1.51 10.54 2.44
C GLN A 83 -0.14 10.04 2.00
N GLY A 84 0.26 10.36 0.76
CA GLY A 84 1.60 10.02 0.25
C GLY A 84 2.72 10.70 1.05
N ARG A 85 2.58 12.00 1.34
CA ARG A 85 3.53 12.74 2.18
C ARG A 85 3.61 12.17 3.60
N GLN A 86 2.47 11.87 4.21
CA GLN A 86 2.42 11.27 5.54
C GLN A 86 3.12 9.90 5.54
N GLN A 87 2.89 9.07 4.52
CA GLN A 87 3.56 7.78 4.42
C GLN A 87 5.08 7.93 4.31
N GLN A 88 5.56 8.89 3.50
CA GLN A 88 7.00 9.18 3.38
C GLN A 88 7.58 9.66 4.71
N GLN A 89 6.93 10.62 5.37
CA GLN A 89 7.35 11.10 6.70
C GLN A 89 7.38 9.97 7.73
N ASN A 90 6.35 9.14 7.80
CA ASN A 90 6.30 8.00 8.71
C ASN A 90 7.45 7.01 8.47
N VAL A 91 7.84 6.78 7.21
CA VAL A 91 8.97 5.89 6.87
C VAL A 91 10.29 6.53 7.29
N GLU A 92 10.50 7.82 6.98
CA GLU A 92 11.69 8.56 7.41
C GLU A 92 11.82 8.60 8.93
N ASP A 93 10.71 8.85 9.62
CA ASP A 93 10.65 8.91 11.08
C ASP A 93 10.88 7.52 11.68
N ALA A 94 10.31 6.46 11.11
CA ALA A 94 10.58 5.09 11.55
C ALA A 94 12.06 4.73 11.39
N ILE A 95 12.71 5.09 10.28
CA ILE A 95 14.15 4.85 10.08
C ILE A 95 14.97 5.61 11.14
N LYS A 96 14.62 6.87 11.41
CA LYS A 96 15.28 7.67 12.44
C LYS A 96 15.06 7.06 13.84
N GLU A 97 13.85 6.63 14.16
CA GLU A 97 13.53 6.02 15.46
C GLU A 97 14.23 4.68 15.65
N MET A 98 14.34 3.85 14.60
CA MET A 98 15.11 2.60 14.63
C MET A 98 16.59 2.81 14.94
N GLN A 99 17.16 3.97 14.56
CA GLN A 99 18.54 4.33 14.84
C GLN A 99 18.74 4.93 16.23
N LYS A 100 17.66 5.37 16.89
CA LYS A 100 17.72 6.05 18.19
C LYS A 100 17.65 5.05 19.36
N PRO A 101 18.31 5.36 20.49
CA PRO A 101 18.13 4.60 21.72
C PRO A 101 16.71 4.81 22.28
N LEU A 102 16.23 3.86 23.10
CA LEU A 102 14.89 3.88 23.68
C LEU A 102 14.61 5.13 24.53
N ALA A 103 15.61 5.57 25.31
CA ALA A 103 15.51 6.76 26.15
C ALA A 103 16.33 7.91 25.56
N ARG A 104 15.76 9.12 25.61
CA ARG A 104 16.48 10.35 25.31
C ARG A 104 17.15 10.86 26.59
N TYR A 105 18.41 11.24 26.48
CA TYR A 105 19.18 11.82 27.58
C TYR A 105 19.30 13.33 27.42
N ILE A 106 19.76 14.00 28.48
CA ILE A 106 19.98 15.44 28.49
C ILE A 106 21.04 15.84 27.46
N ASP A 107 22.04 14.97 27.21
CA ASP A 107 23.15 15.21 26.28
C ASP A 107 22.83 14.82 24.81
N ASP A 108 21.56 14.56 24.48
CA ASP A 108 21.14 14.22 23.11
C ASP A 108 21.26 15.44 22.18
N GLN A 109 22.16 15.33 21.19
CA GLN A 109 22.44 16.40 20.23
C GLN A 109 21.22 16.83 19.41
N GLU A 110 20.30 15.91 19.12
CA GLU A 110 19.10 16.23 18.35
C GLU A 110 18.11 17.03 19.20
N LEU A 111 17.95 16.67 20.47
CA LEU A 111 17.14 17.42 21.44
C LEU A 111 17.70 18.83 21.63
N ASP A 112 19.01 18.95 21.83
CA ASP A 112 19.69 20.23 21.95
C ASP A 112 19.48 21.12 20.73
N ARG A 113 19.55 20.53 19.53
CA ARG A 113 19.31 21.26 18.28
C ARG A 113 17.86 21.75 18.19
N MET A 114 16.89 20.87 18.50
CA MET A 114 15.47 21.23 18.53
C MET A 114 15.18 22.38 19.50
N LEU A 115 15.73 22.33 20.72
CA LEU A 115 15.54 23.37 21.75
C LEU A 115 16.18 24.70 21.37
N ARG A 116 17.31 24.69 20.66
CA ARG A 116 17.97 25.89 20.12
C ARG A 116 17.18 26.52 18.95
N GLU A 117 16.48 25.70 18.17
CA GLU A 117 15.67 26.16 17.05
C GLU A 117 14.31 26.72 17.47
N GLN A 118 13.80 26.32 18.64
CA GLN A 118 12.53 26.78 19.19
C GLN A 118 12.53 28.30 19.37
N GLU A 119 11.57 28.95 18.72
CA GLU A 119 11.35 30.37 18.89
C GLU A 119 10.74 30.64 20.27
N ARG A 120 11.34 31.57 21.01
CA ARG A 120 10.87 32.00 22.33
C ARG A 120 10.35 33.43 22.24
N GLU A 121 9.15 33.65 22.74
CA GLU A 121 8.60 34.99 22.84
C GLU A 121 9.44 35.83 23.81
N GLY A 122 9.73 37.08 23.42
CA GLY A 122 10.53 38.00 24.24
C GLY A 122 12.05 37.86 24.10
N ASP A 123 12.57 37.02 23.20
CA ASP A 123 14.01 36.99 22.91
C ASP A 123 14.44 38.22 22.08
N PRO A 124 15.34 39.08 22.59
CA PRO A 124 15.81 40.27 21.85
C PRO A 124 16.53 39.93 20.54
N MET A 125 17.05 38.70 20.38
CA MET A 125 17.75 38.25 19.16
C MET A 125 16.85 37.55 18.14
N ALA A 126 15.58 37.29 18.46
CA ALA A 126 14.67 36.54 17.59
C ALA A 126 14.54 37.18 16.19
N GLU A 127 14.46 38.51 16.10
CA GLU A 127 14.37 39.20 14.81
C GLU A 127 15.61 39.01 13.92
N LEU A 128 16.81 39.03 14.52
CA LEU A 128 18.06 38.82 13.78
C LEU A 128 18.14 37.39 13.26
N ILE A 129 17.72 36.42 14.07
CA ILE A 129 17.66 35.01 13.69
C ILE A 129 16.67 34.83 12.52
N LYS A 130 15.47 35.41 12.61
CA LYS A 130 14.46 35.39 11.52
C LYS A 130 15.01 35.97 10.22
N LYS A 131 15.66 37.14 10.26
CA LYS A 131 16.26 37.78 9.09
C LYS A 131 17.36 36.92 8.45
N ARG A 132 18.16 36.22 9.24
CA ARG A 132 19.17 35.27 8.74
C ARG A 132 18.51 34.08 8.07
N LYS A 133 17.55 33.41 8.73
CA LYS A 133 16.80 32.28 8.17
C LYS A 133 16.09 32.65 6.86
N ALA A 134 15.48 33.83 6.78
CA ALA A 134 14.81 34.31 5.56
C ALA A 134 15.76 34.51 4.36
N LYS A 135 17.05 34.83 4.61
CA LYS A 135 18.07 34.95 3.54
C LYS A 135 18.59 33.59 3.07
N GLU A 136 18.62 32.62 3.98
CA GLU A 136 19.10 31.26 3.72
C GLU A 136 18.05 30.43 2.96
N ASN A 137 16.76 30.62 3.27
CA ASN A 137 15.67 29.92 2.64
C ASN A 137 15.40 30.48 1.23
N LYS A 138 16.09 29.93 0.23
CA LYS A 138 15.99 30.31 -1.19
C LYS A 138 14.93 29.52 -1.97
N GLU A 139 14.23 28.59 -1.34
CA GLU A 139 13.16 27.84 -2.00
C GLU A 139 11.94 28.74 -2.26
N LYS A 140 11.44 28.69 -3.49
CA LYS A 140 10.20 29.37 -3.86
C LYS A 140 9.04 28.66 -3.17
N GLU A 141 8.63 29.14 -2.00
CA GLU A 141 7.45 28.63 -1.32
C GLU A 141 6.21 28.78 -2.21
N LYS A 142 5.32 27.79 -2.15
CA LYS A 142 4.01 27.89 -2.81
C LYS A 142 3.26 29.08 -2.21
N PRO A 143 2.55 29.88 -3.02
CA PRO A 143 1.78 30.99 -2.50
C PRO A 143 0.79 30.47 -1.45
N ARG A 144 0.69 31.20 -0.35
CA ARG A 144 -0.29 30.96 0.72
C ARG A 144 -1.41 31.98 0.61
N TYR A 145 -2.49 31.72 1.33
CA TYR A 145 -3.60 32.63 1.42
C TYR A 145 -3.20 33.88 2.22
N ASN A 146 -3.51 35.06 1.68
CA ASN A 146 -3.09 36.36 2.22
C ASN A 146 -4.29 37.20 2.73
N GLY A 147 -5.49 36.62 2.82
CA GLY A 147 -6.69 37.33 3.26
C GLY A 147 -6.94 37.26 4.78
N PRO A 148 -8.14 37.66 5.25
CA PRO A 148 -8.51 37.63 6.67
C PRO A 148 -8.41 36.22 7.27
N ALA A 149 -8.21 36.11 8.57
CA ALA A 149 -8.05 34.82 9.23
C ALA A 149 -9.20 33.84 8.88
N PRO A 150 -8.89 32.66 8.31
CA PRO A 150 -9.91 31.70 7.94
C PRO A 150 -10.65 31.16 9.18
N PRO A 151 -11.91 30.72 9.04
CA PRO A 151 -12.59 29.99 10.10
C PRO A 151 -11.79 28.72 10.44
N PRO A 152 -11.67 28.37 11.73
CA PRO A 152 -10.92 27.19 12.15
C PRO A 152 -11.62 25.92 11.65
N ASN A 153 -10.83 24.92 11.27
CA ASN A 153 -11.32 23.61 10.88
C ASN A 153 -10.69 22.52 11.76
N ARG A 154 -11.32 21.35 11.80
CA ARG A 154 -10.82 20.17 12.54
C ARG A 154 -9.37 19.78 12.30
N PHE A 155 -8.88 20.04 11.10
CA PHE A 155 -7.60 19.51 10.62
C PHE A 155 -6.50 20.58 10.61
N ASN A 156 -6.77 21.79 11.10
CA ASN A 156 -5.89 22.96 11.01
C ASN A 156 -5.31 23.19 9.60
N ILE A 157 -6.06 22.85 8.56
CA ILE A 157 -5.65 23.02 7.17
C ILE A 157 -5.94 24.44 6.74
N TRP A 158 -4.92 25.14 6.28
CA TRP A 158 -5.06 26.48 5.72
C TRP A 158 -5.77 26.44 4.36
N PRO A 159 -6.61 27.44 4.05
CA PRO A 159 -7.22 27.56 2.74
C PRO A 159 -6.16 27.75 1.65
N GLY A 160 -6.53 27.37 0.42
CA GLY A 160 -5.66 27.61 -0.73
C GLY A 160 -5.46 29.11 -1.00
N HIS A 161 -4.34 29.47 -1.63
CA HIS A 161 -4.00 30.87 -1.93
C HIS A 161 -5.04 31.69 -2.72
N ARG A 162 -5.96 31.03 -3.43
CA ARG A 162 -7.01 31.64 -4.26
C ARG A 162 -8.35 31.70 -3.56
N TRP A 163 -8.43 31.27 -2.30
CA TRP A 163 -9.65 31.43 -1.53
C TRP A 163 -9.94 32.93 -1.37
N ASP A 164 -11.20 33.31 -1.47
CA ASP A 164 -11.64 34.71 -1.46
C ASP A 164 -11.91 35.25 -0.05
N GLY A 165 -11.85 34.39 0.97
CA GLY A 165 -12.14 34.74 2.36
C GLY A 165 -13.62 34.71 2.74
N VAL A 166 -14.50 34.35 1.82
CA VAL A 166 -15.94 34.26 2.10
C VAL A 166 -16.27 32.85 2.58
N ASP A 167 -16.79 32.74 3.81
CA ASP A 167 -17.27 31.47 4.33
C ASP A 167 -18.58 31.07 3.64
N ARG A 168 -18.57 29.87 3.05
CA ARG A 168 -19.71 29.24 2.35
C ARG A 168 -20.09 27.91 3.01
N SER A 169 -19.75 27.72 4.27
CA SER A 169 -20.04 26.51 5.02
C SER A 169 -21.52 26.44 5.46
N ASN A 170 -21.98 25.26 5.87
CA ASN A 170 -23.28 25.09 6.52
C ASN A 170 -23.24 25.34 8.04
N GLY A 171 -22.12 25.80 8.60
CA GLY A 171 -21.91 25.98 10.04
C GLY A 171 -21.55 24.72 10.85
N PHE A 172 -21.34 23.55 10.22
CA PHE A 172 -21.04 22.29 10.92
C PHE A 172 -19.80 22.37 11.81
N GLU A 173 -18.69 22.93 11.33
CA GLU A 173 -17.46 23.03 12.11
C GLU A 173 -17.65 23.90 13.36
N GLN A 174 -18.35 25.03 13.23
CA GLN A 174 -18.68 25.91 14.36
C GLN A 174 -19.54 25.19 15.41
N GLN A 175 -20.62 24.52 14.99
CA GLN A 175 -21.48 23.75 15.89
C GLN A 175 -20.72 22.61 16.58
N ARG A 176 -19.79 21.98 15.87
CA ARG A 176 -18.96 20.90 16.41
C ARG A 176 -18.03 21.42 17.50
N PHE A 177 -17.36 22.56 17.29
CA PHE A 177 -16.51 23.17 18.31
C PHE A 177 -17.31 23.56 19.55
N ALA A 178 -18.48 24.17 19.38
CA ALA A 178 -19.40 24.46 20.48
C ALA A 178 -19.79 23.20 21.26
N ARG A 179 -20.11 22.10 20.56
CA ARG A 179 -20.42 20.80 21.19
C ARG A 179 -19.26 20.24 22.00
N ILE A 180 -18.03 20.36 21.50
CA ILE A 180 -16.82 19.90 22.22
C ILE A 180 -16.57 20.75 23.47
N ALA A 181 -16.70 22.07 23.36
CA ALA A 181 -16.57 22.98 24.49
C ALA A 181 -17.62 22.67 25.57
N ASN A 182 -18.88 22.52 25.18
CA ASN A 182 -19.97 22.17 26.09
C ASN A 182 -19.73 20.81 26.77
N ARG A 183 -19.26 19.81 26.03
CA ARG A 183 -18.94 18.49 26.60
C ARG A 183 -17.83 18.59 27.65
N LYS A 184 -16.77 19.37 27.40
CA LYS A 184 -15.70 19.61 28.38
C LYS A 184 -16.23 20.35 29.62
N ALA A 185 -17.01 21.40 29.43
CA ALA A 185 -17.61 22.15 30.54
C ALA A 185 -18.49 21.26 31.43
N VAL A 186 -19.34 20.42 30.83
CA VAL A 186 -20.18 19.46 31.57
C VAL A 186 -19.32 18.43 32.31
N GLN A 187 -18.24 17.93 31.70
CA GLN A 187 -17.33 16.99 32.36
C GLN A 187 -16.65 17.62 33.58
N GLU A 188 -16.21 18.87 33.49
CA GLU A 188 -15.61 19.61 34.60
C GLU A 188 -16.61 19.86 35.73
N LEU A 189 -17.85 20.24 35.40
CA LEU A 189 -18.92 20.40 36.39
C LEU A 189 -19.29 19.08 37.06
N ALA A 190 -19.41 18.00 36.28
CA ALA A 190 -19.69 16.68 36.80
C ALA A 190 -18.58 16.18 37.73
N TYR A 191 -17.31 16.45 37.40
CA TYR A 191 -16.18 16.14 38.27
C TYR A 191 -16.29 16.89 39.60
N LYS A 192 -16.51 18.21 39.57
CA LYS A 192 -16.69 19.03 40.78
C LYS A 192 -17.83 18.51 41.66
N TRP A 193 -18.99 18.23 41.06
CA TRP A 193 -20.13 17.66 41.80
C TRP A 193 -19.85 16.28 42.38
N SER A 194 -19.09 15.43 41.67
CA SER A 194 -18.78 14.09 42.16
C SER A 194 -17.82 14.07 43.35
N VAL A 195 -17.03 15.14 43.53
CA VAL A 195 -16.00 15.27 44.57
C VAL A 195 -16.51 16.06 45.79
N GLU A 196 -17.67 16.72 45.69
CA GLU A 196 -18.17 17.63 46.73
C GLU A 196 -18.46 16.95 48.09
N ASP A 197 -18.80 15.65 48.10
CA ASP A 197 -19.20 14.89 49.30
C ASP A 197 -18.18 13.79 49.69
N MET A 198 -16.96 13.84 49.12
CA MET A 198 -15.84 12.94 49.43
C MET A 198 -14.74 13.69 50.18
#